data_AF-A0A453AFZ0-F1
#
_entry.id   AF-A0A453AFZ0-F1
#
_cell.length_a   1.000
_cell.length_b   1.000
_cell.length_c   1.000
_cell.angle_alpha   90.00
_cell.angle_beta   90.00
_cell.angle_gamma   90.00
#
_symmetry.space_group_name_H-M   'P 1'
#
loop_
_entity.id
_entity.type
_entity.pdbx_description
1 polymer ?
#
loop_
_entity_poly.entity_id
_entity_poly.type
_entity_poly.pdbx_seq_one_letter_code
_entity_poly.pdbx_strand_id
1 'polypeptide(L)'
;LLELKHCDDETLAIVDSKLGNAIKEKLKIGCVHNSDVMELMRGLRNQLSELISGLGTQDLDPRSLGLSHSLSRYKLKFSPKKVRNSWACNMEK
;
A
#
# COMPACT_ATOMS: atom_id res chain seq x y z
N LEU A 1 23.34 -10.46 -4.99
CA LEU A 1 23.88 -9.32 -5.76
C LEU A 1 22.89 -9.02 -6.87
N LEU A 2 21.85 -8.23 -6.57
CA LEU A 2 20.94 -7.75 -7.61
C LEU A 2 21.56 -6.47 -8.14
N GLU A 3 22.09 -6.55 -9.37
CA GLU A 3 22.53 -5.37 -10.11
C GLU A 3 21.38 -4.37 -10.14
N LEU A 4 21.59 -3.22 -9.50
CA LEU A 4 20.80 -2.02 -9.76
C LEU A 4 21.10 -1.64 -11.21
N LYS A 5 20.35 -2.23 -12.15
CA LYS A 5 20.36 -1.83 -13.54
C LYS A 5 20.10 -0.33 -13.59
N HIS A 6 21.13 0.43 -13.94
CA HIS A 6 20.98 1.82 -14.34
C HIS A 6 20.16 1.79 -15.63
N CYS A 7 18.88 2.09 -15.50
CA CYS A 7 17.97 2.18 -16.62
C CYS A 7 17.87 3.64 -17.02
N ASP A 8 18.87 4.08 -17.79
CA ASP A 8 19.03 5.46 -18.24
C ASP A 8 17.96 5.90 -19.26
N ASP A 9 17.12 4.97 -19.73
CA ASP A 9 16.06 5.22 -20.73
C ASP A 9 14.70 4.58 -20.40
N GLU A 10 14.49 4.12 -19.16
CA GLU A 10 13.21 3.49 -18.79
C GLU A 10 12.25 4.50 -18.17
N THR A 11 11.04 4.58 -18.76
CA THR A 11 9.93 5.34 -18.20
C THR A 11 9.17 4.54 -17.15
N LEU A 12 9.09 5.05 -15.93
CA LEU A 12 8.36 4.43 -14.83
C LEU A 12 6.89 4.88 -14.83
N ALA A 13 5.97 3.93 -15.00
CA ALA A 13 4.54 4.18 -14.92
C ALA A 13 4.09 4.30 -13.45
N ILE A 14 3.51 5.45 -13.07
CA ILE A 14 3.14 5.74 -11.67
C ILE A 14 1.69 6.21 -11.57
N VAL A 15 0.99 5.70 -10.56
CA VAL A 15 -0.42 6.04 -10.28
C VAL A 15 -0.59 7.44 -9.68
N ASP A 16 0.32 7.88 -8.82
CA ASP A 16 0.25 9.20 -8.18
C ASP A 16 1.34 10.15 -8.73
N SER A 17 0.91 11.29 -9.25
CA SER A 17 1.80 12.30 -9.82
C SER A 17 2.75 12.92 -8.79
N LYS A 18 2.35 13.06 -7.52
CA LYS A 18 3.20 13.60 -6.45
C LYS A 18 4.32 12.63 -6.10
N LEU A 19 3.99 11.34 -6.07
CA LEU A 19 4.96 10.28 -5.81
C LEU A 19 5.95 10.18 -6.97
N GLY A 20 5.47 10.34 -8.22
CA GLY A 20 6.34 10.43 -9.38
C GLY A 20 7.28 11.63 -9.38
N ASN A 21 6.85 12.79 -8.87
CA ASN A 21 7.74 13.94 -8.71
C ASN A 21 8.84 13.66 -7.67
N ALA A 22 8.48 13.08 -6.51
CA ALA A 22 9.47 12.72 -5.50
C ALA A 22 10.49 11.67 -6.00
N ILE A 23 10.06 10.76 -6.88
CA ILE A 23 10.95 9.77 -7.51
C ILE A 23 11.85 10.42 -8.56
N LYS A 24 11.32 11.32 -9.41
CA LYS A 24 12.12 12.11 -10.35
C LYS A 24 13.24 12.88 -9.65
N GLU A 25 12.93 13.51 -8.51
CA GLU A 25 13.90 14.28 -7.74
C GLU A 25 15.00 13.40 -7.11
N LYS A 26 14.64 12.23 -6.58
CA LYS A 26 15.58 11.38 -5.83
C LYS A 26 16.36 10.38 -6.70
N LEU A 27 15.69 9.79 -7.68
CA LEU A 27 16.18 8.68 -8.49
C LEU A 27 16.49 9.09 -9.93
N LYS A 28 16.11 10.31 -10.35
CA LYS A 28 16.31 10.85 -11.71
C LYS A 28 15.68 10.01 -12.84
N ILE A 29 14.72 9.16 -12.52
CA ILE A 29 14.00 8.31 -13.49
C ILE A 29 12.78 9.07 -14.05
N GLY A 30 12.59 9.01 -15.36
CA GLY A 30 11.42 9.60 -16.02
C GLY A 30 10.12 8.91 -15.62
N CYS A 31 9.25 9.58 -14.87
CA CYS A 31 7.96 9.02 -14.46
C CYS A 31 6.81 9.51 -15.35
N VAL A 32 5.95 8.57 -15.80
CA VAL A 32 4.75 8.79 -16.61
C VAL A 32 3.51 8.53 -15.77
N HIS A 33 2.59 9.47 -15.80
CA HIS A 33 1.26 9.38 -15.19
C HIS A 33 0.23 9.78 -16.26
N ASN A 34 -0.52 8.80 -16.77
CA ASN A 34 -1.56 9.01 -17.78
C ASN A 34 -2.82 8.20 -17.43
N SER A 35 -3.95 8.50 -18.07
CA SER A 35 -5.20 7.73 -17.96
C SER A 35 -4.98 6.25 -18.25
N ASP A 36 -4.15 5.95 -19.25
CA ASP A 36 -3.88 4.56 -19.67
C ASP A 36 -3.10 3.80 -18.58
N VAL A 37 -2.19 4.49 -17.88
CA VAL A 37 -1.47 3.94 -16.73
C VAL A 37 -2.43 3.66 -15.57
N MET A 38 -3.43 4.52 -15.36
CA MET A 38 -4.45 4.29 -14.33
C MET A 38 -5.31 3.08 -14.64
N GLU A 39 -5.77 2.91 -15.89
CA GLU A 39 -6.53 1.73 -16.31
C GLU A 39 -5.70 0.45 -16.29
N LEU A 40 -4.42 0.53 -16.71
CA LEU A 40 -3.47 -0.58 -16.59
C LEU A 40 -3.33 -1.03 -15.14
N MET A 41 -3.11 -0.08 -14.22
CA MET A 41 -2.97 -0.37 -12.79
C MET A 41 -4.27 -0.88 -12.17
N ARG A 42 -5.43 -0.49 -12.71
CA ARG A 42 -6.73 -1.05 -12.33
C ARG A 42 -6.87 -2.51 -12.75
N GLY A 43 -6.56 -2.82 -14.00
CA GLY A 43 -6.56 -4.20 -14.52
C GLY A 43 -5.58 -5.10 -13.74
N LEU A 44 -4.38 -4.59 -13.47
CA LEU A 44 -3.36 -5.32 -12.71
C LEU A 44 -3.81 -5.62 -11.28
N ARG A 45 -4.50 -4.70 -10.60
CA ARG A 45 -5.05 -4.95 -9.26
C ARG A 45 -6.16 -6.02 -9.29
N ASN A 46 -6.98 -6.03 -10.33
CA ASN A 46 -8.04 -7.02 -10.48
C ASN A 46 -7.49 -8.42 -10.75
N GLN A 47 -6.40 -8.52 -11.52
CA GLN A 47 -5.75 -9.79 -11.85
C GLN A 47 -4.62 -10.17 -10.87
N LEU A 48 -4.37 -9.37 -9.82
CA LEU A 48 -3.19 -9.49 -8.97
C LEU A 48 -3.08 -10.87 -8.29
N SER A 49 -4.23 -11.45 -7.92
CA SER A 49 -4.33 -12.77 -7.31
C SER A 49 -3.91 -13.91 -8.26
N GLU A 50 -4.05 -13.71 -9.57
CA GLU A 50 -3.64 -14.71 -10.57
C GLU A 50 -2.21 -14.46 -11.07
N LEU A 51 -1.80 -13.19 -11.14
CA LEU A 51 -0.47 -12.79 -11.62
C LEU A 51 0.65 -13.19 -10.64
N ILE A 52 0.36 -13.14 -9.33
CA ILE A 52 1.31 -13.53 -8.27
C ILE A 52 0.96 -14.93 -7.80
N SER A 53 1.59 -15.93 -8.43
CA SER A 53 1.47 -17.32 -8.01
C SER A 53 1.90 -17.47 -6.54
N GLY A 54 0.96 -17.88 -5.67
CA GLY A 54 1.19 -18.08 -4.25
C GLY A 54 0.71 -16.95 -3.32
N LEU A 55 0.18 -15.84 -3.86
CA LEU A 55 -0.48 -14.81 -3.06
C LEU A 55 -2.00 -15.05 -3.05
N GLY A 56 -2.45 -16.07 -2.32
CA GLY A 56 -3.86 -16.43 -2.24
C GLY A 56 -4.68 -15.37 -1.49
N THR A 57 -5.95 -15.18 -1.86
CA THR A 57 -6.89 -14.20 -1.26
C THR A 57 -6.93 -14.23 0.28
N GLN A 58 -6.61 -15.39 0.85
CA GLN A 58 -6.52 -15.63 2.27
C GLN A 58 -5.46 -14.79 3.00
N ASP A 59 -4.42 -14.30 2.31
CA ASP A 59 -3.36 -13.48 2.91
C ASP A 59 -3.56 -11.96 2.72
N LEU A 60 -4.30 -11.54 1.69
CA LEU A 60 -4.49 -10.13 1.35
C LEU A 60 -5.56 -9.50 2.24
N ASP A 61 -6.64 -10.23 2.52
CA ASP A 61 -7.75 -9.75 3.35
C ASP A 61 -7.34 -9.45 4.81
N PRO A 62 -6.69 -10.38 5.56
CA PRO A 62 -6.25 -10.08 6.93
C PRO A 62 -5.16 -9.00 6.96
N ARG A 63 -4.29 -8.95 5.95
CA ARG A 63 -3.26 -7.91 5.83
C ARG A 63 -3.89 -6.53 5.60
N SER A 64 -4.87 -6.42 4.72
CA SER A 64 -5.60 -5.17 4.46
C SER A 64 -6.35 -4.67 5.70
N LEU A 65 -6.98 -5.57 6.46
CA LEU A 65 -7.65 -5.24 7.71
C LEU A 65 -6.67 -4.74 8.79
N GLY A 66 -5.54 -5.41 8.97
CA GLY A 66 -4.50 -4.99 9.93
C GLY A 66 -3.88 -3.64 9.57
N LEU A 67 -3.62 -3.40 8.28
CA LEU A 67 -3.14 -2.10 7.78
C LEU A 67 -4.19 -1.01 7.97
N SER A 68 -5.47 -1.30 7.68
CA SER A 68 -6.58 -0.36 7.85
C SER A 68 -6.73 0.06 9.31
N HIS A 69 -6.67 -0.89 10.24
CA HIS A 69 -6.69 -0.60 11.68
C HIS A 69 -5.49 0.25 12.11
N SER A 70 -4.29 -0.10 11.65
CA SER A 70 -3.06 0.63 12.00
C SER A 70 -3.08 2.07 11.49
N LEU A 71 -3.52 2.27 10.24
CA LEU A 71 -3.62 3.58 9.61
C LEU A 71 -4.71 4.44 10.27
N SER A 72 -5.87 3.86 10.58
CA SER A 72 -6.97 4.56 11.25
C SER A 72 -6.55 5.08 12.64
N ARG A 73 -5.86 4.26 13.43
CA ARG A 73 -5.34 4.67 14.76
C ARG A 73 -4.33 5.81 14.65
N TYR A 74 -3.41 5.74 13.68
CA TYR A 74 -2.41 6.78 13.44
C TYR A 74 -3.06 8.10 13.03
N LYS A 75 -4.04 8.05 12.12
CA LYS A 75 -4.72 9.24 11.61
C LYS A 75 -5.67 9.88 12.64
N LEU A 76 -6.29 9.07 13.51
CA LEU A 76 -7.33 9.55 14.45
C LEU A 76 -6.82 9.96 15.84
N LYS A 77 -5.50 9.99 16.12
CA LYS A 77 -4.95 10.32 17.45
C LYS A 77 -5.70 9.61 18.60
N PHE A 78 -5.98 8.32 18.44
CA PHE A 78 -6.66 7.53 19.48
C PHE A 78 -5.80 7.50 20.74
N SER A 79 -6.07 8.41 21.67
CA SER A 79 -5.52 8.38 23.01
C SER A 79 -6.24 7.27 23.79
N PRO A 80 -5.51 6.32 24.41
CA PRO A 80 -6.12 5.18 25.11
C PRO A 80 -7.03 5.56 26.29
N LYS A 81 -7.07 6.84 26.70
CA LYS A 81 -7.98 7.35 27.75
C LYS A 81 -9.47 7.34 27.39
N LYS A 82 -9.87 7.03 26.15
CA LYS A 82 -11.29 7.04 25.72
C LYS A 82 -11.81 5.69 25.19
N VAL A 83 -11.15 4.58 25.50
CA VAL A 83 -11.75 3.24 25.33
C VAL A 83 -12.14 2.73 26.70
N ARG A 84 -13.27 3.23 27.22
CA ARG A 84 -13.95 2.60 28.35
C ARG A 84 -14.84 1.50 27.77
N ASN A 85 -14.24 0.41 27.33
CA ASN A 85 -14.99 -0.80 27.01
C ASN A 85 -15.38 -1.45 28.35
N SER A 86 -16.67 -1.43 28.62
CA SER A 86 -17.36 -2.08 29.75
C SER A 86 -17.26 -3.62 29.71
N TRP A 87 -16.05 -4.16 29.61
CA TRP A 87 -15.79 -5.60 29.49
C TRP A 87 -14.66 -6.08 30.42
N ALA A 88 -14.03 -5.17 31.17
CA ALA A 88 -13.06 -5.52 32.23
C ALA A 88 -13.74 -5.84 33.58
N CYS A 89 -14.97 -6.36 33.57
CA CYS A 89 -15.67 -6.83 34.77
C CYS A 89 -16.10 -8.29 34.53
N ASN A 90 -15.13 -9.21 34.41
CA ASN A 90 -15.26 -10.60 34.88
C ASN A 90 -13.94 -11.40 34.75
N MET A 91 -12.88 -11.00 35.45
CA MET A 91 -11.77 -11.92 35.75
C MET A 91 -11.25 -11.66 37.15
N GLU A 92 -12.10 -11.95 38.14
CA GLU A 92 -11.64 -12.28 39.48
C GLU A 92 -12.65 -13.23 40.14
N LYS A 93 -12.50 -14.51 39.82
CA LYS A 93 -12.60 -15.61 40.77
C LYS A 93 -11.39 -16.50 40.56
#